data_AF-A0A1F3E1I0-F1
#
_entry.id   AF-A0A1F3E1I0-F1
#
_cell.length_a   1.000
_cell.length_b   1.000
_cell.length_c   1.000
_cell.angle_alpha   90.00
_cell.angle_beta   90.00
_cell.angle_gamma   90.00
#
_symmetry.space_group_name_H-M   'P 1'
#
loop_
_entity.id
_entity.type
_entity.pdbx_description
1 polymer ?
#
loop_
_entity_poly.entity_id
_entity_poly.type
_entity_poly.pdbx_seq_one_letter_code
_entity_poly.pdbx_strand_id
1 'polypeptide(L)'
;MVKKILLILLAFDTTCITKGNDLEDNHKPVNLNCQIDIMSQHLWRGYTMSNLPTFEPSFEIRVKDVTSGVWAAQSIDGKYSELDIYLKYSYKNISIGIFDYYCPPTFKQVSGFFDYNQGSTKHTLDFHLYYNGTEKLPFKFLLATMVYGDDINPETNKNYFSTYAEIGYEQYIQNIKVNYILGINPYKSYYGESSGIINTGIKVIGNLSFSGKKSIPVQSSILVNPMNDSVYLAMGFTL
;
A
#
# COMPACT_ATOMS: atom_id res chain seq x y z
N MET A 1 3.44 -15.35 -30.44
CA MET A 1 4.60 -14.46 -30.35
C MET A 1 4.78 -14.08 -28.88
N VAL A 2 5.57 -14.85 -28.13
CA VAL A 2 5.66 -14.73 -26.67
C VAL A 2 6.61 -13.57 -26.35
N LYS A 3 6.06 -12.43 -25.89
CA LYS A 3 6.86 -11.35 -25.31
C LYS A 3 7.46 -11.88 -24.00
N LYS A 4 8.75 -12.18 -24.01
CA LYS A 4 9.52 -12.47 -22.80
C LYS A 4 9.65 -11.17 -22.00
N ILE A 5 8.78 -10.97 -21.01
CA ILE A 5 9.01 -9.97 -19.96
C ILE A 5 10.04 -10.60 -19.02
N LEU A 6 11.20 -9.97 -18.92
CA LEU A 6 12.31 -10.39 -18.08
C LEU A 6 11.94 -10.10 -16.62
N LEU A 7 11.39 -11.10 -15.93
CA LEU A 7 11.22 -11.05 -14.48
C LEU A 7 12.60 -11.25 -13.85
N ILE A 8 13.15 -10.20 -13.22
CA ILE A 8 14.39 -10.31 -12.45
C ILE A 8 14.03 -10.98 -11.12
N LEU A 9 14.09 -12.31 -11.10
CA LEU A 9 14.11 -13.10 -9.87
C LEU A 9 15.48 -12.91 -9.20
N LEU A 10 15.53 -12.03 -8.21
CA LEU A 10 16.67 -11.97 -7.29
C LEU A 10 16.54 -13.15 -6.32
N ALA A 11 17.12 -14.29 -6.71
CA ALA A 11 17.38 -15.38 -5.79
C ALA A 11 18.48 -14.95 -4.80
N PHE A 12 18.14 -14.84 -3.52
CA PHE A 12 19.14 -14.74 -2.45
C PHE A 12 18.86 -15.85 -1.44
N ASP A 13 19.89 -16.64 -1.15
CA ASP A 13 19.89 -17.70 -0.15
C ASP A 13 19.39 -17.16 1.20
N THR A 14 18.22 -17.63 1.63
CA THR A 14 17.66 -17.34 2.94
C THR A 14 18.25 -18.30 3.97
N THR A 15 19.43 -17.98 4.51
CA THR A 15 19.73 -18.40 5.88
C THR A 15 19.04 -17.41 6.81
N CYS A 16 18.00 -17.90 7.47
CA CYS A 16 17.28 -17.19 8.51
C CYS A 16 18.28 -16.82 9.63
N ILE A 17 18.74 -15.57 9.65
CA ILE A 17 19.60 -15.07 10.74
C ILE A 17 18.68 -14.84 11.93
N THR A 18 18.80 -15.75 12.90
CA THR A 18 18.22 -15.62 14.23
C THR A 18 18.77 -14.38 14.94
N LYS A 19 17.91 -13.73 15.74
CA LYS A 19 18.23 -12.53 16.51
C LYS A 19 19.56 -12.66 17.27
N GLY A 20 20.48 -11.74 17.01
CA GLY A 20 21.68 -11.50 17.80
C GLY A 20 21.80 -10.00 18.10
N ASN A 21 21.69 -9.68 19.39
CA ASN A 21 22.01 -8.46 20.14
C ASN A 21 22.24 -7.12 19.42
N ASP A 22 21.60 -6.10 20.00
CA ASP A 22 21.81 -4.67 19.78
C ASP A 22 23.29 -4.29 19.77
N LEU A 23 23.77 -3.88 18.60
CA LEU A 23 24.87 -2.95 18.42
C LEU A 23 24.43 -1.94 17.36
N GLU A 24 24.35 -0.67 17.75
CA GLU A 24 24.21 0.46 16.84
C GLU A 24 25.43 0.50 15.91
N ASP A 25 25.27 -0.07 14.71
CA ASP A 25 26.23 0.09 13.63
C ASP A 25 25.56 0.87 12.49
N ASN A 26 25.95 2.14 12.35
CA ASN A 26 25.35 3.16 11.48
C ASN A 26 25.63 2.95 9.97
N HIS A 27 26.02 1.75 9.55
CA HIS A 27 26.33 1.45 8.15
C HIS A 27 25.84 0.06 7.72
N LYS A 28 24.57 -0.29 7.95
CA LYS A 28 23.99 -1.44 7.24
C LYS A 28 23.70 -1.04 5.78
N PRO A 29 24.40 -1.60 4.77
CA PRO A 29 24.14 -1.28 3.36
C PRO A 29 22.75 -1.75 2.89
N VAL A 30 22.14 -2.64 3.67
CA VAL A 30 20.83 -3.25 3.44
C VAL A 30 20.01 -3.12 4.72
N ASN A 31 18.81 -2.57 4.60
CA ASN A 31 17.80 -2.56 5.65
C ASN A 31 16.71 -3.58 5.30
N LEU A 32 16.34 -4.41 6.26
CA LEU A 32 15.28 -5.40 6.14
C LEU A 32 14.19 -5.08 7.15
N ASN A 33 12.94 -5.07 6.71
CA ASN A 33 11.77 -4.95 7.57
C ASN A 33 10.83 -6.12 7.31
N CYS A 34 10.28 -6.69 8.37
CA CYS A 34 9.25 -7.72 8.32
C CYS A 34 8.24 -7.40 9.41
N GLN A 35 6.97 -7.33 9.07
CA GLN A 35 5.90 -7.00 10.00
C GLN A 35 4.60 -7.68 9.59
N ILE A 36 3.68 -7.79 10.54
CA ILE A 36 2.31 -8.19 10.27
C ILE A 36 1.37 -7.12 10.83
N ASP A 37 0.58 -6.50 9.95
CA ASP A 37 -0.52 -5.66 10.37
C ASP A 37 -1.79 -6.50 10.53
N ILE A 38 -2.53 -6.26 11.61
CA ILE A 38 -3.86 -6.83 11.82
C ILE A 38 -4.84 -5.67 11.86
N MET A 39 -5.73 -5.62 10.88
CA MET A 39 -6.69 -4.54 10.70
C MET A 39 -8.11 -5.05 10.94
N SER A 40 -8.97 -4.19 11.47
CA SER A 40 -10.41 -4.45 11.62
C SER A 40 -11.16 -4.50 10.30
N GLN A 41 -10.62 -3.84 9.28
CA GLN A 41 -11.08 -3.82 7.89
C GLN A 41 -9.93 -3.34 6.99
N HIS A 42 -9.93 -3.75 5.72
CA HIS A 42 -8.97 -3.26 4.73
C HIS A 42 -9.58 -2.10 3.96
N LEU A 43 -8.96 -0.91 4.10
CA LEU A 43 -9.35 0.31 3.39
C LEU A 43 -8.30 0.69 2.37
N TRP A 44 -8.73 0.99 1.14
CA TRP A 44 -7.85 1.44 0.06
C TRP A 44 -8.46 2.63 -0.67
N ARG A 45 -7.73 3.76 -0.68
CA ARG A 45 -8.08 5.00 -1.42
C ARG A 45 -9.55 5.44 -1.27
N GLY A 46 -10.10 5.32 -0.05
CA GLY A 46 -11.48 5.72 0.25
C GLY A 46 -12.53 4.64 0.01
N TYR A 47 -12.13 3.38 -0.14
CA TYR A 47 -13.00 2.22 -0.31
C TYR A 47 -12.69 1.14 0.71
N THR A 48 -13.72 0.39 1.12
CA THR A 48 -13.55 -0.84 1.90
C THR A 48 -13.41 -2.03 0.97
N MET A 49 -12.19 -2.57 0.85
CA MET A 49 -11.94 -3.79 0.07
C MET A 49 -12.30 -5.04 0.84
N SER A 50 -12.15 -5.00 2.16
CA SER A 50 -12.70 -6.00 3.08
C SER A 50 -13.28 -5.32 4.30
N ASN A 51 -14.55 -5.58 4.58
CA ASN A 51 -15.24 -5.10 5.78
C ASN A 51 -15.07 -6.04 7.00
N LEU A 52 -14.22 -7.05 6.86
CA LEU A 52 -13.86 -8.00 7.91
C LEU A 52 -12.40 -7.82 8.29
N PRO A 53 -11.98 -8.29 9.48
CA PRO A 53 -10.59 -8.22 9.86
C PRO A 53 -9.66 -8.88 8.86
N THR A 54 -8.51 -8.24 8.59
CA THR A 54 -7.48 -8.70 7.66
C THR A 54 -6.15 -8.94 8.38
N PHE A 55 -5.42 -9.93 7.88
CA PHE A 55 -4.02 -10.19 8.22
C PHE A 55 -3.16 -9.71 7.05
N GLU A 56 -2.19 -8.84 7.35
CA GLU A 56 -1.48 -8.07 6.35
C GLU A 56 0.05 -8.19 6.54
N PRO A 57 0.66 -9.34 6.20
CA PRO A 57 2.10 -9.51 6.31
C PRO A 57 2.84 -8.70 5.25
N SER A 58 4.02 -8.19 5.60
CA SER A 58 4.90 -7.54 4.65
C SER A 58 6.38 -7.78 4.91
N PHE A 59 7.14 -7.77 3.83
CA PHE A 59 8.59 -7.86 3.82
C PHE A 59 9.15 -6.77 2.89
N GLU A 60 10.02 -5.91 3.41
CA GLU A 60 10.67 -4.83 2.66
C GLU A 60 12.19 -4.97 2.77
N ILE A 61 12.87 -4.82 1.63
CA ILE A 61 14.31 -4.64 1.54
C ILE A 61 14.62 -3.26 0.97
N ARG A 62 15.56 -2.56 1.60
CA ARG A 62 16.07 -1.27 1.13
C ARG A 62 17.59 -1.28 1.02
N VAL A 63 18.08 -0.90 -0.15
CA VAL A 63 19.50 -0.72 -0.45
C VAL A 63 19.69 0.69 -0.98
N LYS A 64 20.32 1.55 -0.18
CA LYS A 64 20.43 3.00 -0.46
C LYS A 64 19.05 3.61 -0.77
N ASP A 65 18.91 4.14 -1.98
CA ASP A 65 17.75 4.86 -2.50
C ASP A 65 16.68 3.93 -3.12
N VAL A 66 16.98 2.63 -3.23
CA VAL A 66 16.09 1.63 -3.82
C VAL A 66 15.41 0.84 -2.70
N THR A 67 14.11 0.66 -2.82
CA THR A 67 13.28 -0.13 -1.91
C THR A 67 12.43 -1.07 -2.72
N SER A 68 12.37 -2.35 -2.35
CA SER A 68 11.46 -3.32 -2.93
C SER A 68 10.85 -4.16 -1.83
N GLY A 69 9.65 -4.65 -2.04
CA GLY A 69 8.99 -5.45 -1.04
C GLY A 69 7.81 -6.22 -1.59
N VAL A 70 7.30 -7.07 -0.71
CA VAL A 70 6.06 -7.80 -0.88
C VAL A 70 5.16 -7.43 0.29
N TRP A 71 3.92 -7.10 -0.01
CA TRP A 71 2.85 -6.95 0.98
C TRP A 71 1.71 -7.85 0.57
N ALA A 72 0.99 -8.44 1.51
CA ALA A 72 -0.22 -9.18 1.20
C ALA A 72 -1.31 -8.81 2.19
N ALA A 73 -2.56 -9.03 1.82
CA ALA A 73 -3.69 -9.03 2.73
C ALA A 73 -4.58 -10.25 2.49
N GLN A 74 -5.17 -10.76 3.57
CA GLN A 74 -6.25 -11.72 3.51
C GLN A 74 -7.27 -11.45 4.60
N SER A 75 -8.57 -11.44 4.26
CA SER A 75 -9.64 -11.39 5.26
C SER A 75 -9.77 -12.69 6.02
N ILE A 76 -10.28 -12.60 7.25
CA ILE A 76 -10.46 -13.77 8.15
C ILE A 76 -11.35 -14.86 7.55
N ASP A 77 -12.27 -14.51 6.65
CA ASP A 77 -13.12 -15.46 5.93
C ASP A 77 -12.52 -15.95 4.59
N GLY A 78 -11.36 -15.41 4.19
CA GLY A 78 -10.61 -15.76 2.99
C GLY A 78 -11.23 -15.31 1.67
N LYS A 79 -12.21 -14.40 1.70
CA LYS A 79 -12.90 -13.85 0.51
C LYS A 79 -12.26 -12.59 -0.05
N TYR A 80 -11.39 -11.94 0.71
CA TYR A 80 -10.47 -10.92 0.21
C TYR A 80 -9.06 -11.48 0.23
N SER A 81 -8.34 -11.31 -0.87
CA SER A 81 -6.91 -11.57 -0.95
C SER A 81 -6.24 -10.64 -1.95
N GLU A 82 -5.07 -10.15 -1.56
CA GLU A 82 -4.25 -9.25 -2.38
C GLU A 82 -2.78 -9.53 -2.09
N LEU A 83 -1.96 -9.56 -3.14
CA LEU A 83 -0.52 -9.69 -3.05
C LEU A 83 0.11 -8.59 -3.92
N ASP A 84 0.86 -7.72 -3.25
CA ASP A 84 1.51 -6.59 -3.86
C ASP A 84 3.00 -6.86 -3.95
N ILE A 85 3.57 -6.69 -5.14
CA ILE A 85 5.01 -6.62 -5.34
C ILE A 85 5.34 -5.23 -5.82
N TYR A 86 6.34 -4.60 -5.23
CA TYR A 86 6.68 -3.24 -5.62
C TYR A 86 8.18 -2.97 -5.66
N LEU A 87 8.52 -1.95 -6.45
CA LEU A 87 9.86 -1.38 -6.54
C LEU A 87 9.73 0.14 -6.51
N LYS A 88 10.53 0.78 -5.67
CA LYS A 88 10.56 2.22 -5.45
C LYS A 88 11.99 2.73 -5.49
N TYR A 89 12.17 3.89 -6.11
CA TYR A 89 13.41 4.65 -6.10
C TYR A 89 13.14 6.03 -5.49
N SER A 90 14.01 6.48 -4.58
CA SER A 90 13.88 7.77 -3.90
C SER A 90 15.10 8.64 -4.14
N TYR A 91 14.87 9.89 -4.52
CA TYR A 91 15.92 10.88 -4.64
C TYR A 91 15.47 12.18 -3.96
N LYS A 92 16.14 12.52 -2.86
CA LYS A 92 15.75 13.63 -1.98
C LYS A 92 14.30 13.47 -1.51
N ASN A 93 13.45 14.45 -1.80
CA ASN A 93 12.05 14.49 -1.37
C ASN A 93 11.10 13.88 -2.39
N ILE A 94 11.62 13.34 -3.51
CA ILE A 94 10.81 12.73 -4.57
C ILE A 94 11.06 11.23 -4.55
N SER A 95 9.99 10.46 -4.69
CA SER A 95 10.08 9.02 -4.94
C SER A 95 9.23 8.66 -6.14
N ILE A 96 9.68 7.68 -6.91
CA ILE A 96 8.88 7.02 -7.93
C ILE A 96 8.76 5.54 -7.58
N GLY A 97 7.62 4.95 -7.88
CA GLY A 97 7.39 3.53 -7.64
C GLY A 97 6.55 2.90 -8.73
N ILE A 98 6.70 1.59 -8.86
CA ILE A 98 5.79 0.73 -9.59
C ILE A 98 5.33 -0.37 -8.65
N PHE A 99 4.02 -0.57 -8.62
CA PHE A 99 3.35 -1.60 -7.85
C PHE A 99 2.66 -2.55 -8.81
N ASP A 100 2.70 -3.83 -8.49
CA ASP A 100 1.91 -4.88 -9.13
C ASP A 100 0.93 -5.42 -8.10
N TYR A 101 -0.34 -5.02 -8.23
CA TYR A 101 -1.44 -5.45 -7.38
C TYR A 101 -2.05 -6.73 -7.94
N TYR A 102 -1.79 -7.87 -7.30
CA TYR A 102 -2.43 -9.13 -7.64
C TYR A 102 -3.62 -9.41 -6.72
N CYS A 103 -4.84 -9.25 -7.23
CA CYS A 103 -6.08 -9.36 -6.45
C CYS A 103 -6.93 -10.58 -6.88
N PRO A 104 -6.51 -11.82 -6.55
CA PRO A 104 -7.31 -13.00 -6.85
C PRO A 104 -8.52 -13.08 -5.91
N PRO A 105 -9.58 -13.83 -6.27
CA PRO A 105 -10.73 -14.06 -5.39
C PRO A 105 -10.36 -14.72 -4.05
N THR A 106 -9.35 -15.59 -4.05
CA THR A 106 -8.82 -16.22 -2.83
C THR A 106 -7.43 -16.81 -3.08
N PHE A 107 -6.56 -16.79 -2.06
CA PHE A 107 -5.25 -17.45 -2.13
C PHE A 107 -5.33 -18.98 -2.25
N LYS A 108 -6.46 -19.60 -1.92
CA LYS A 108 -6.64 -21.06 -2.03
C LYS A 108 -6.83 -21.54 -3.47
N GLN A 109 -7.22 -20.65 -4.38
CA GLN A 109 -7.54 -20.95 -5.77
C GLN A 109 -6.63 -20.15 -6.72
N VAL A 110 -5.41 -19.83 -6.27
CA VAL A 110 -4.44 -19.07 -7.07
C VAL A 110 -4.13 -19.88 -8.33
N SER A 111 -4.70 -19.41 -9.42
CA SER A 111 -4.36 -19.78 -10.78
C SER A 111 -4.11 -18.48 -11.54
N GLY A 112 -3.17 -18.49 -12.47
CA GLY A 112 -2.87 -17.30 -13.27
C GLY A 112 -2.07 -16.21 -12.55
N PHE A 113 -1.30 -16.51 -11.50
CA PHE A 113 -0.35 -15.53 -10.93
C PHE A 113 0.72 -15.06 -11.94
N PHE A 114 1.01 -15.88 -12.97
CA PHE A 114 1.88 -15.47 -14.07
C PHE A 114 1.11 -15.04 -15.31
N ASP A 115 -0.22 -14.91 -15.20
CA ASP A 115 -1.05 -14.45 -16.30
C ASP A 115 -1.08 -12.91 -16.32
N TYR A 116 -0.27 -12.33 -17.19
CA TYR A 116 -0.28 -10.90 -17.48
C TYR A 116 -1.01 -10.59 -18.79
N ASN A 117 -1.82 -11.52 -19.33
CA ASN A 117 -2.57 -11.23 -20.55
C ASN A 117 -3.71 -10.26 -20.24
N GLN A 118 -3.82 -9.22 -21.07
CA GLN A 118 -4.89 -8.23 -20.94
C GLN A 118 -6.27 -8.89 -21.01
N GLY A 119 -7.15 -8.55 -20.07
CA GLY A 119 -8.53 -9.03 -19.99
C GLY A 119 -8.71 -10.35 -19.22
N SER A 120 -7.65 -11.09 -18.91
CA SER A 120 -7.70 -12.26 -18.02
C SER A 120 -6.87 -12.08 -16.75
N THR A 121 -5.85 -11.23 -16.80
CA THR A 121 -4.97 -10.95 -15.67
C THR A 121 -5.71 -10.43 -14.45
N LYS A 122 -5.23 -10.81 -13.27
CA LYS A 122 -5.61 -10.25 -11.97
C LYS A 122 -4.57 -9.30 -11.39
N HIS A 123 -3.59 -8.95 -12.21
CA HIS A 123 -2.57 -7.96 -11.92
C HIS A 123 -3.06 -6.58 -12.36
N THR A 124 -2.74 -5.57 -11.57
CA THR A 124 -2.86 -4.16 -11.95
C THR A 124 -1.54 -3.47 -11.68
N LEU A 125 -0.88 -2.98 -12.74
CA LEU A 125 0.36 -2.23 -12.59
C LEU A 125 0.04 -0.76 -12.33
N ASP A 126 0.44 -0.25 -11.16
CA ASP A 126 0.20 1.13 -10.73
C ASP A 126 1.53 1.90 -10.62
N PHE A 127 1.65 3.00 -11.35
CA PHE A 127 2.81 3.89 -11.28
C PHE A 127 2.55 5.01 -10.29
N HIS A 128 3.48 5.18 -9.35
CA HIS A 128 3.37 6.18 -8.30
C HIS A 128 4.47 7.23 -8.40
N LEU A 129 4.08 8.49 -8.21
CA LEU A 129 4.96 9.62 -7.96
C LEU A 129 4.65 10.21 -6.58
N TYR A 130 5.67 10.38 -5.78
CA TYR A 130 5.58 10.92 -4.43
C TYR A 130 6.40 12.20 -4.30
N TYR A 131 5.85 13.15 -3.55
CA TYR A 131 6.61 14.21 -2.90
C TYR A 131 6.44 14.07 -1.38
N ASN A 132 7.55 13.92 -0.66
CA ASN A 132 7.56 13.59 0.77
C ASN A 132 7.52 14.80 1.70
N GLY A 133 7.36 16.02 1.15
CA GLY A 133 7.41 17.26 1.91
C GLY A 133 8.81 17.80 2.13
N THR A 134 8.88 19.04 2.61
CA THR A 134 10.08 19.71 3.13
C THR A 134 9.69 20.57 4.32
N GLU A 135 10.67 21.13 5.03
CA GLU A 135 10.41 22.11 6.10
C GLU A 135 9.59 23.33 5.61
N LYS A 136 9.80 23.76 4.36
CA LYS A 136 9.10 24.91 3.76
C LYS A 136 7.73 24.55 3.18
N LEU A 137 7.56 23.30 2.75
CA LEU A 137 6.33 22.78 2.18
C LEU A 137 6.04 21.41 2.83
N PRO A 138 5.41 21.39 4.02
CA PRO A 138 5.28 20.18 4.84
C PRO A 138 4.18 19.23 4.36
N PHE A 139 3.61 19.47 3.18
CA PHE A 139 2.60 18.60 2.58
C PHE A 139 3.27 17.48 1.79
N LYS A 140 2.66 16.30 1.88
CA LYS A 140 2.99 15.14 1.07
C LYS A 140 2.03 15.09 -0.11
N PHE A 141 2.53 14.71 -1.27
CA PHE A 141 1.71 14.50 -2.46
C PHE A 141 1.95 13.09 -2.99
N LEU A 142 0.87 12.44 -3.40
CA LEU A 142 0.88 11.19 -4.16
C LEU A 142 0.09 11.42 -5.44
N LEU A 143 0.65 10.98 -6.56
CA LEU A 143 -0.05 10.73 -7.79
C LEU A 143 0.18 9.26 -8.16
N ALA A 144 -0.88 8.48 -8.23
CA ALA A 144 -0.86 7.08 -8.62
C ALA A 144 -1.73 6.87 -9.86
N THR A 145 -1.30 6.06 -10.81
CA THR A 145 -2.04 5.76 -12.04
C THR A 145 -1.86 4.31 -12.43
N MET A 146 -2.96 3.58 -12.51
CA MET A 146 -3.01 2.24 -13.06
C MET A 146 -2.68 2.29 -14.56
N VAL A 147 -1.54 1.77 -14.98
CA VAL A 147 -1.07 1.86 -16.38
C VAL A 147 -1.33 0.61 -17.20
N TYR A 148 -1.64 -0.52 -16.54
CA TYR A 148 -1.89 -1.81 -17.18
C TYR A 148 -2.66 -2.75 -16.25
N GLY A 149 -3.33 -3.75 -16.83
CA GLY A 149 -3.91 -4.85 -16.06
C GLY A 149 -5.43 -4.77 -15.88
N ASP A 150 -5.94 -5.21 -14.72
CA ASP A 150 -7.37 -5.32 -14.37
C ASP A 150 -8.04 -3.97 -14.07
N ASP A 151 -7.63 -2.93 -14.81
CA ASP A 151 -8.21 -1.58 -14.83
C ASP A 151 -8.91 -1.35 -16.18
N ILE A 152 -9.87 -2.22 -16.54
CA ILE A 152 -10.49 -2.22 -17.87
C ILE A 152 -11.72 -1.33 -17.91
N ASN A 153 -11.76 -0.43 -18.89
CA ASN A 153 -12.95 0.31 -19.24
C ASN A 153 -13.96 -0.61 -19.96
N PRO A 154 -15.17 -0.82 -19.40
CA PRO A 154 -16.14 -1.75 -19.96
C PRO A 154 -16.74 -1.30 -21.29
N GLU A 155 -16.70 0.01 -21.60
CA GLU A 155 -17.21 0.58 -22.84
C GLU A 155 -16.20 0.47 -23.98
N THR A 156 -14.89 0.64 -23.68
CA THR A 156 -13.83 0.69 -24.70
C THR A 156 -12.93 -0.55 -24.74
N ASN A 157 -13.00 -1.41 -23.73
CA ASN A 157 -12.13 -2.57 -23.51
C ASN A 157 -10.62 -2.24 -23.51
N LYS A 158 -10.27 -1.02 -23.07
CA LYS A 158 -8.89 -0.53 -22.88
C LYS A 158 -8.69 -0.16 -21.41
N ASN A 159 -7.44 0.04 -20.98
CA ASN A 159 -7.20 0.51 -19.63
C ASN A 159 -7.85 1.89 -19.38
N TYR A 160 -8.49 2.05 -18.22
CA TYR A 160 -9.07 3.32 -17.78
C TYR A 160 -8.01 4.38 -17.50
N PHE A 161 -6.78 3.95 -17.19
CA PHE A 161 -5.75 4.81 -16.62
C PHE A 161 -6.24 5.44 -15.33
N SER A 162 -6.83 4.62 -14.45
CA SER A 162 -7.41 5.12 -13.22
C SER A 162 -6.36 5.80 -12.36
N THR A 163 -6.58 7.09 -12.08
CA THR A 163 -5.62 7.94 -11.36
C THR A 163 -6.17 8.33 -10.01
N TYR A 164 -5.33 8.26 -8.98
CA TYR A 164 -5.59 8.77 -7.64
C TYR A 164 -4.56 9.85 -7.29
N ALA A 165 -5.03 11.00 -6.84
CA ALA A 165 -4.18 12.08 -6.34
C ALA A 165 -4.48 12.31 -4.86
N GLU A 166 -3.45 12.45 -4.02
CA GLU A 166 -3.62 12.68 -2.58
C GLU A 166 -2.69 13.76 -2.07
N ILE A 167 -3.23 14.60 -1.19
CA ILE A 167 -2.47 15.53 -0.36
C ILE A 167 -2.55 15.02 1.08
N GLY A 168 -1.39 14.85 1.71
CA GLY A 168 -1.26 14.47 3.10
C GLY A 168 -0.60 15.57 3.92
N TYR A 169 -1.02 15.73 5.18
CA TYR A 169 -0.30 16.52 6.18
C TYR A 169 -0.08 15.67 7.42
N GLU A 170 1.17 15.65 7.91
CA GLU A 170 1.57 14.84 9.05
C GLU A 170 2.09 15.74 10.17
N GLN A 171 1.62 15.51 11.39
CA GLN A 171 2.14 16.16 12.59
C GLN A 171 2.22 15.19 13.76
N TYR A 172 3.06 15.51 14.75
CA TYR A 172 3.19 14.76 15.99
C TYR A 172 2.59 15.56 17.14
N ILE A 173 1.66 14.95 17.87
CA ILE A 173 1.05 15.52 19.09
C ILE A 173 1.40 14.61 20.26
N GLN A 174 2.22 15.13 21.18
CA GLN A 174 2.85 14.38 22.29
C GLN A 174 3.75 13.23 21.79
N ASN A 175 3.17 12.09 21.39
CA ASN A 175 3.85 10.95 20.75
C ASN A 175 2.93 10.23 19.75
N ILE A 176 1.83 10.85 19.36
CA ILE A 176 0.86 10.32 18.42
C ILE A 176 1.09 11.01 17.08
N LYS A 177 1.35 10.22 16.05
CA LYS A 177 1.43 10.68 14.68
C LYS A 177 0.01 10.84 14.13
N VAL A 178 -0.35 12.04 13.71
CA VAL A 178 -1.65 12.38 13.14
C VAL A 178 -1.46 12.70 11.66
N ASN A 179 -2.17 11.97 10.79
CA ASN A 179 -2.15 12.16 9.35
C ASN A 179 -3.52 12.66 8.90
N TYR A 180 -3.54 13.81 8.24
CA TYR A 180 -4.71 14.34 7.54
C TYR A 180 -4.57 13.98 6.06
N ILE A 181 -5.65 13.49 5.48
CA ILE A 181 -5.66 12.94 4.12
C ILE A 181 -6.76 13.66 3.32
N LEU A 182 -6.44 14.04 2.09
CA LEU A 182 -7.40 14.50 1.08
C LEU A 182 -7.03 13.87 -0.27
N GLY A 183 -7.82 12.89 -0.69
CA GLY A 183 -7.67 12.07 -1.89
C GLY A 183 -8.78 12.31 -2.90
N ILE A 184 -8.39 12.41 -4.17
CA ILE A 184 -9.21 12.86 -5.28
C ILE A 184 -9.12 11.83 -6.41
N ASN A 185 -10.30 11.48 -6.95
CA ASN A 185 -10.44 10.90 -8.28
C ASN A 185 -10.58 12.05 -9.29
N PRO A 186 -9.66 12.24 -10.25
CA PRO A 186 -9.67 13.41 -11.14
C PRO A 186 -10.69 13.33 -12.28
N TYR A 187 -11.12 12.14 -12.68
CA TYR A 187 -12.07 11.89 -13.77
C TYR A 187 -12.75 10.53 -13.63
N LYS A 188 -13.78 10.22 -14.43
CA LYS A 188 -14.45 8.91 -14.41
C LYS A 188 -13.43 7.78 -14.58
N SER A 189 -13.31 6.91 -13.58
CA SER A 189 -12.31 5.84 -13.53
C SER A 189 -12.78 4.70 -12.62
N TYR A 190 -11.91 3.71 -12.36
CA TYR A 190 -12.10 2.67 -11.34
C TYR A 190 -12.48 3.27 -9.97
N TYR A 191 -11.97 4.44 -9.63
CA TYR A 191 -12.20 5.08 -8.34
C TYR A 191 -13.51 5.85 -8.23
N GLY A 192 -14.29 5.99 -9.31
CA GLY A 192 -15.57 6.67 -9.26
C GLY A 192 -16.06 7.23 -10.59
N GLU A 193 -17.35 7.53 -10.65
CA GLU A 193 -18.06 7.93 -11.87
C GLU A 193 -17.75 9.37 -12.34
N SER A 194 -17.12 10.18 -11.50
CA SER A 194 -16.83 11.59 -11.81
C SER A 194 -15.60 12.11 -11.07
N SER A 195 -15.17 13.32 -11.40
CA SER A 195 -14.13 14.01 -10.62
C SER A 195 -14.65 14.36 -9.24
N GLY A 196 -13.89 14.09 -8.18
CA GLY A 196 -14.31 14.42 -6.83
C GLY A 196 -13.40 13.89 -5.73
N ILE A 197 -13.68 14.33 -4.50
CA ILE A 197 -13.02 13.82 -3.31
C ILE A 197 -13.60 12.43 -3.00
N ILE A 198 -12.72 11.44 -2.88
CA ILE A 198 -13.09 10.05 -2.58
C ILE A 198 -12.52 9.55 -1.25
N ASN A 199 -11.55 10.25 -0.67
CA ASN A 199 -10.91 9.82 0.56
C ASN A 199 -10.49 11.04 1.38
N THR A 200 -11.15 11.31 2.49
CA THR A 200 -10.74 12.40 3.38
C THR A 200 -10.90 12.00 4.82
N GLY A 201 -9.99 12.44 5.69
CA GLY A 201 -10.12 12.16 7.10
C GLY A 201 -8.80 12.17 7.84
N ILE A 202 -8.79 11.46 8.97
CA ILE A 202 -7.69 11.47 9.94
C ILE A 202 -7.29 10.03 10.23
N LYS A 203 -5.99 9.76 10.17
CA LYS A 203 -5.36 8.52 10.65
C LYS A 203 -4.37 8.86 11.76
N VAL A 204 -4.56 8.26 12.92
CA VAL A 204 -3.66 8.36 14.08
C VAL A 204 -2.87 7.08 14.25
N ILE A 205 -1.58 7.21 14.56
CA ILE A 205 -0.66 6.11 14.83
C ILE A 205 0.04 6.42 16.15
N GLY A 206 0.05 5.45 17.07
CA GLY A 206 0.67 5.58 18.38
C GLY A 206 1.15 4.23 18.89
N ASN A 207 1.46 4.18 20.17
CA ASN A 207 1.94 2.97 20.83
C ASN A 207 1.08 2.68 22.07
N LEU A 208 0.58 1.45 22.17
CA LEU A 208 -0.06 0.95 23.38
C LEU A 208 1.02 0.31 24.26
N SER A 209 1.31 0.92 25.42
CA SER A 209 2.31 0.42 26.37
C SER A 209 1.69 -0.52 27.39
N PHE A 210 2.30 -1.69 27.59
CA PHE A 210 1.97 -2.63 28.65
C PHE A 210 3.01 -2.56 29.77
N SER A 211 2.63 -2.94 30.99
CA SER A 211 3.57 -3.04 32.13
C SER A 211 4.74 -3.97 31.77
N GLY A 212 5.97 -3.43 31.72
CA GLY A 212 7.18 -4.21 31.41
C GLY A 212 7.95 -3.83 30.14
N LYS A 213 7.87 -2.57 29.68
CA LYS A 213 8.61 -2.01 28.51
C LYS A 213 8.19 -2.53 27.12
N LYS A 214 7.14 -3.36 27.02
CA LYS A 214 6.60 -3.78 25.73
C LYS A 214 5.57 -2.77 25.22
N SER A 215 5.75 -2.27 24.02
CA SER A 215 4.79 -1.42 23.31
C SER A 215 4.37 -2.07 22.00
N ILE A 216 3.08 -2.02 21.70
CA ILE A 216 2.55 -2.46 20.41
C ILE A 216 2.15 -1.21 19.62
N PRO A 217 2.67 -1.00 18.39
CA PRO A 217 2.18 0.05 17.51
C PRO A 217 0.69 -0.19 17.20
N VAL A 218 -0.11 0.85 17.38
CA VAL A 218 -1.55 0.83 17.10
C VAL A 218 -1.91 1.96 16.15
N GLN A 219 -2.90 1.72 15.32
CA GLN A 219 -3.43 2.70 14.39
C GLN A 219 -4.94 2.74 14.44
N SER A 220 -5.51 3.93 14.25
CA SER A 220 -6.94 4.12 14.05
C SER A 220 -7.19 5.23 13.05
N SER A 221 -8.28 5.13 12.28
CA SER A 221 -8.67 6.16 11.33
C SER A 221 -10.18 6.34 11.28
N ILE A 222 -10.57 7.59 11.00
CA ILE A 222 -11.90 7.96 10.56
C ILE A 222 -11.72 8.56 9.17
N LEU A 223 -12.25 7.87 8.16
CA LEU A 223 -12.19 8.27 6.76
C LEU A 223 -13.60 8.44 6.21
N VAL A 224 -13.76 9.33 5.25
CA VAL A 224 -15.00 9.62 4.55
C VAL A 224 -14.74 9.54 3.06
N ASN A 225 -15.67 8.94 2.32
CA ASN A 225 -15.74 9.01 0.88
C ASN A 225 -16.98 9.84 0.50
N PRO A 226 -16.84 11.16 0.27
CA PRO A 226 -17.96 12.04 -0.06
C PRO A 226 -18.69 11.65 -1.34
N MET A 227 -17.99 11.08 -2.33
CA MET A 227 -18.61 10.64 -3.59
C MET A 227 -19.63 9.52 -3.38
N ASN A 228 -19.35 8.63 -2.41
CA ASN A 228 -20.19 7.46 -2.12
C ASN A 228 -20.99 7.61 -0.82
N ASP A 229 -21.07 8.80 -0.24
CA ASP A 229 -21.73 9.09 1.04
C ASP A 229 -21.42 8.06 2.13
N SER A 230 -20.13 7.72 2.28
CA SER A 230 -19.66 6.64 3.13
C SER A 230 -18.68 7.11 4.21
N VAL A 231 -18.78 6.51 5.39
CA VAL A 231 -17.88 6.75 6.52
C VAL A 231 -17.26 5.43 6.98
N TYR A 232 -15.95 5.45 7.22
CA TYR A 232 -15.16 4.28 7.60
C TYR A 232 -14.42 4.52 8.90
N LEU A 233 -14.50 3.54 9.81
CA LEU A 233 -13.79 3.52 11.09
C LEU A 233 -12.86 2.30 11.10
N ALA A 234 -11.57 2.51 10.91
CA ALA A 234 -10.59 1.43 10.97
C ALA A 234 -9.73 1.55 12.23
N MET A 235 -9.30 0.39 12.70
CA MET A 235 -8.34 0.21 13.78
C MET A 235 -7.50 -1.02 13.51
N GLY A 236 -6.27 -1.02 14.01
CA GLY A 236 -5.36 -2.14 13.86
C GLY A 236 -4.10 -1.98 14.68
N PHE A 237 -3.24 -2.99 14.62
CA PHE A 237 -1.95 -3.01 15.30
C PHE A 237 -0.92 -3.77 14.49
N THR A 238 0.35 -3.49 14.76
CA THR A 238 1.49 -4.06 14.04
C THR A 238 2.28 -4.98 14.97
N LEU A 239 2.68 -6.15 14.47
CA LEU A 239 3.53 -7.15 15.14
C LEU A 239 4.90 -7.28 14.46
#